data_AF-A0A2V6XWN3-F1
#
_entry.id   AF-A0A2V6XWN3-F1
#
_cell.length_a   1.000
_cell.length_b   1.000
_cell.length_c   1.000
_cell.angle_alpha   90.00
_cell.angle_beta   90.00
_cell.angle_gamma   90.00
#
_symmetry.space_group_name_H-M   'P 1'
#
loop_
_entity.id
_entity.type
_entity.pdbx_description
1 polymer ?
#
loop_
_entity_poly.entity_id
_entity_poly.type
_entity_poly.pdbx_seq_one_letter_code
_entity_poly.pdbx_strand_id
1 'polypeptide(L)' 'MMRRTTVIRLALALLTVGSAGAAPDFASLQVQPYQPPKPAPALALPGLDGKVTRLADLRGKVVLVFFWATW' A
#
# COMPACT_ATOMS: atom_id res chain seq x y z
N MET A 1 -32.29 18.94 -26.80
CA MET A 1 -32.33 18.66 -25.35
C MET A 1 -31.72 17.28 -24.98
N MET A 2 -31.88 16.21 -25.78
CA MET A 2 -31.44 14.83 -25.48
C MET A 2 -29.92 14.50 -25.61
N ARG A 3 -29.08 15.40 -26.13
CA ARG A 3 -27.63 15.15 -26.32
C ARG A 3 -26.78 15.40 -25.07
N ARG A 4 -27.25 16.22 -24.14
CA ARG A 4 -26.50 16.64 -22.93
C ARG A 4 -26.56 15.59 -21.81
N THR A 5 -27.69 14.90 -21.68
CA THR A 5 -27.91 13.86 -20.67
C THR A 5 -27.10 12.59 -20.94
N THR A 6 -26.87 12.24 -22.22
CA THR A 6 -26.01 11.10 -22.59
C THR A 6 -24.55 11.34 -22.24
N VAL A 7 -24.04 12.56 -22.45
CA VAL A 7 -22.66 12.91 -22.10
C VAL A 7 -22.44 12.88 -20.59
N ILE A 8 -23.41 13.36 -19.80
CA ILE A 8 -23.32 13.32 -18.32
C ILE A 8 -23.33 11.88 -17.80
N ARG A 9 -24.17 11.00 -18.36
CA ARG A 9 -24.21 9.58 -17.97
C ARG A 9 -22.93 8.83 -18.36
N LEU A 10 -22.34 9.17 -19.51
CA LEU A 10 -21.07 8.58 -19.95
C LEU A 10 -19.90 9.06 -19.07
N ALA A 11 -19.86 10.34 -18.72
CA ALA A 11 -18.86 10.89 -17.81
C ALA A 11 -18.96 10.29 -16.40
N LEU A 12 -20.18 10.11 -15.89
CA LEU A 12 -20.40 9.49 -14.58
C LEU A 12 -20.04 8.00 -14.56
N ALA A 13 -20.25 7.28 -15.67
CA ALA A 13 -19.83 5.89 -15.81
C ALA A 13 -18.29 5.73 -15.92
N LEU A 14 -17.58 6.70 -16.51
CA LEU A 14 -16.11 6.69 -16.54
C LEU A 14 -15.49 6.98 -15.16
N LEU A 15 -16.16 7.77 -14.31
CA LEU A 15 -15.68 8.11 -12.97
C LEU A 15 -15.75 6.93 -11.97
N THR A 16 -16.62 5.94 -12.20
CA THR A 16 -16.76 4.78 -11.30
C THR A 16 -15.82 3.63 -11.61
N VAL A 17 -15.14 3.63 -12.76
CA VAL A 17 -14.26 2.52 -13.22
C VAL A 17 -12.78 2.78 -12.88
N GLY A 18 -12.43 4.00 -12.44
CA GLY A 18 -11.05 4.49 -12.44
C GLY A 18 -10.14 4.15 -11.25
N SER A 19 -10.57 3.41 -10.24
CA SER A 19 -9.71 3.19 -9.06
C SER A 19 -9.85 1.82 -8.43
N ALA A 20 -9.79 0.76 -9.23
CA ALA A 20 -9.24 -0.49 -8.75
C ALA A 20 -7.71 -0.31 -8.71
N GLY A 21 -7.18 0.13 -7.57
CA GLY A 21 -5.74 0.19 -7.37
C GLY A 21 -5.14 -1.18 -7.68
N ALA A 22 -4.32 -1.27 -8.74
CA ALA A 22 -3.68 -2.51 -9.12
C ALA A 22 -2.96 -3.08 -7.89
N ALA A 23 -3.12 -4.39 -7.67
CA ALA A 23 -2.37 -5.06 -6.61
C ALA A 23 -0.86 -4.81 -6.83
N PRO A 24 -0.06 -4.64 -5.77
CA PRO A 24 1.37 -4.45 -5.93
C PRO A 24 1.98 -5.62 -6.70
N ASP A 25 2.88 -5.31 -7.64
CA ASP A 25 3.62 -6.33 -8.39
C ASP A 25 4.75 -6.91 -7.52
N PHE A 26 4.38 -7.80 -6.60
CA PHE A 26 5.33 -8.47 -5.72
C PHE A 26 6.30 -9.41 -6.47
N ALA A 27 5.90 -9.89 -7.66
CA ALA A 27 6.72 -10.78 -8.47
C ALA A 27 7.95 -10.05 -9.00
N SER A 28 7.80 -8.80 -9.48
CA SER A 28 8.93 -7.97 -9.90
C SER A 28 9.92 -7.68 -8.76
N LEU A 29 9.44 -7.62 -7.52
CA LEU A 29 10.23 -7.41 -6.31
C LEU A 29 10.85 -8.70 -5.76
N GLN A 30 10.53 -9.87 -6.35
CA GLN A 30 10.92 -11.18 -5.85
C GLN A 30 10.49 -11.42 -4.39
N VAL A 31 9.36 -10.83 -3.98
CA VAL A 31 8.79 -10.98 -2.63
C VAL A 31 7.60 -11.92 -2.70
N GLN A 32 7.53 -12.88 -1.77
CA GLN A 32 6.35 -13.72 -1.61
C GLN A 32 5.36 -13.07 -0.64
N PRO A 33 4.16 -12.65 -1.08
CA PRO A 33 3.17 -12.07 -0.20
C PRO A 33 2.54 -13.13 0.70
N TYR A 34 2.12 -12.73 1.90
CA TYR A 34 1.29 -13.59 2.74
C TYR A 34 -0.10 -13.77 2.11
N GLN A 35 -0.57 -15.02 2.05
CA GLN A 35 -1.91 -15.39 1.62
C GLN A 35 -2.58 -16.24 2.70
N PRO A 36 -3.60 -15.72 3.41
CA PRO A 36 -4.17 -14.38 3.29
C PRO A 36 -3.24 -13.26 3.82
N PRO A 37 -3.46 -11.99 3.47
CA PRO A 37 -2.70 -10.87 4.02
C PRO A 37 -2.74 -10.87 5.55
N LYS A 38 -1.56 -10.80 6.17
CA LYS A 38 -1.41 -10.75 7.63
C LYS A 38 -0.99 -9.35 8.08
N PRO A 39 -1.60 -8.79 9.15
CA PRO A 39 -1.11 -7.56 9.74
C PRO A 39 0.36 -7.70 10.17
N ALA A 40 1.16 -6.67 9.89
CA ALA A 40 2.51 -6.60 10.44
C ALA A 40 2.46 -6.64 11.97
N PRO A 41 3.38 -7.36 12.65
CA PRO A 41 3.50 -7.33 14.09
C PRO A 41 3.72 -5.90 14.62
N ALA A 42 3.31 -5.64 15.86
CA ALA A 42 3.51 -4.35 16.51
C ALA A 42 4.99 -4.16 16.95
N LEU A 43 5.90 -4.06 15.98
CA LEU A 43 7.32 -3.87 16.25
C LEU A 43 7.56 -2.49 16.86
N ALA A 44 8.29 -2.50 17.98
CA ALA A 44 8.82 -1.34 18.66
C ALA A 44 10.26 -1.68 19.08
N LEU A 45 11.24 -1.14 18.35
CA LEU A 45 12.65 -1.46 18.54
C LEU A 45 13.47 -0.18 18.71
N PRO A 46 14.54 -0.19 19.53
CA PRO A 46 15.48 0.91 19.56
C PRO A 46 16.18 1.02 18.19
N GLY A 47 16.24 2.22 17.65
CA GLY A 47 17.05 2.57 16.50
C GLY A 47 18.53 2.67 16.88
N LEU A 48 19.37 2.90 15.87
CA LEU A 48 20.81 3.09 16.06
C LEU A 48 21.14 4.36 16.86
N ASP A 49 20.22 5.32 16.91
CA ASP A 49 20.29 6.53 17.72
C ASP A 49 19.75 6.34 19.16
N GLY A 50 19.35 5.12 19.52
CA GLY A 50 18.76 4.78 20.82
C GLY A 50 17.29 5.17 20.98
N LYS A 51 16.66 5.82 19.99
CA LYS A 51 15.23 6.16 20.05
C LYS A 51 14.38 4.99 19.61
N VAL A 52 13.25 4.76 20.29
CA VAL A 52 12.33 3.70 19.90
C VAL A 52 11.59 4.08 18.62
N THR A 53 11.71 3.24 17.60
CA THR A 53 10.92 3.33 16.36
C THR A 53 9.79 2.31 16.42
N ARG A 54 8.55 2.77 16.21
CA ARG A 54 7.36 1.92 16.16
C ARG A 54 6.80 1.88 14.75
N LEU A 55 6.42 0.69 14.26
CA LEU A 55 5.76 0.59 12.94
C LEU A 55 4.42 1.34 12.89
N ALA A 56 3.75 1.53 14.04
CA ALA A 56 2.53 2.31 14.14
C ALA A 56 2.74 3.79 13.78
N ASP A 57 3.93 4.34 14.03
CA ASP A 57 4.25 5.74 13.75
C ASP A 57 4.50 5.98 12.24
N LEU A 58 4.65 4.90 11.44
CA LEU A 58 4.91 4.92 10.00
C LEU A 58 3.69 4.54 9.14
N ARG A 59 2.49 4.52 9.72
CA ARG A 59 1.26 4.19 8.99
C ARG A 59 1.06 5.10 7.77
N GLY A 60 0.55 4.51 6.68
CA GLY A 60 0.36 5.20 5.40
C GLY A 60 1.62 5.26 4.52
N LYS A 61 2.76 4.75 4.99
CA LYS A 61 3.99 4.58 4.20
C LYS A 61 4.21 3.11 3.87
N VAL A 62 4.79 2.85 2.70
CA VAL A 62 5.38 1.54 2.40
C VAL A 62 6.72 1.46 3.12
N VAL A 63 6.90 0.43 3.95
CA VAL A 63 8.08 0.27 4.82
C VAL A 63 8.76 -1.07 4.52
N LEU A 64 10.07 -1.05 4.32
CA LEU A 64 10.91 -2.24 4.21
C LEU A 64 11.65 -2.44 5.55
N VAL A 65 11.43 -3.59 6.20
CA VAL A 65 12.16 -3.99 7.40
C VAL A 65 13.36 -4.83 6.99
N PHE A 66 14.56 -4.29 7.15
CA PHE A 66 15.79 -4.94 6.74
C PHE A 66 16.50 -5.60 7.94
N PHE A 67 16.52 -6.93 7.96
CA PHE A 67 17.24 -7.72 8.96
C PHE A 67 18.68 -7.94 8.47
N TRP A 68 19.66 -7.43 9.22
CA TRP A 68 21.07 -7.49 8.85
C TRP A 68 21.93 -7.72 10.10
N ALA A 69 23.16 -8.18 9.88
CA ALA A 69 24.17 -8.30 10.92
C ALA A 69 25.58 -8.32 10.29
N THR A 70 26.61 -8.12 11.12
CA THR A 70 28.01 -7.97 10.68
C THR A 70 28.81 -9.28 10.65
N TRP A 71 28.23 -10.39 11.08
CA TRP A 71 28.91 -11.68 11.20
C TRP A 71 29.05 -12.40 9.85
#